data_AF-A0A971XTJ8-F1
#
_entry.id   AF-A0A971XTJ8-F1
#
_cell.length_a   1.000
_cell.length_b   1.000
_cell.length_c   1.000
_cell.angle_alpha   90.00
_cell.angle_beta   90.00
_cell.angle_gamma   90.00
#
_symmetry.space_group_name_H-M   'P 1'
#
loop_
_entity.id
_entity.type
_entity.pdbx_description
1 polymer ?
#
loop_
_entity_poly.entity_id
_entity_poly.type
_entity_poly.pdbx_seq_one_letter_code
_entity_poly.pdbx_strand_id
1 'polypeptide(L)'
;MDAIKEITESDRTQTQGLTRLKKFDTRQLFRLFVDGQHQKKYQGWKGYEKNEPHSLRAILNGLCLVLKNFDIRSGLRSAYLIDLHRTCMLHVQSRVESTSPGDFRFTPSLSPLNKGKATLENIHELLELRTGDDTIVFGTPGFRKRAENLNAEEVFNAIQEKGFVDYRSWYPLLDPDQRQARDKKKSVVHFYVVKHYIQMCYALKVDAIVETFNDRMRSATSDTERLAQIAWVTRNLKLLHPFPDGNTRTISCLLLNQLLMNHGFDPVLLYNPNLDCQCSLAQWTQELQKGMAAFNTLLNNPEDELYGLRISDLTDEEHAYFLRSASELIGLLQSGP
;
A
#
# COMPACT_ATOMS: atom_id res chain seq x y z
N MET A 1 16.38 -14.39 20.46
CA MET A 1 15.61 -15.18 19.48
C MET A 1 14.46 -15.80 20.25
N ASP A 2 13.37 -15.07 20.36
CA ASP A 2 12.18 -15.59 21.02
C ASP A 2 11.34 -16.31 19.99
N ALA A 3 11.11 -17.60 20.24
CA ALA A 3 10.40 -18.50 19.35
C ALA A 3 8.97 -18.00 19.14
N ILE A 4 8.61 -17.78 17.89
CA ILE A 4 7.22 -17.59 17.45
C ILE A 4 6.47 -18.87 17.83
N LYS A 5 5.52 -18.75 18.75
CA LYS A 5 4.67 -19.86 19.18
C LYS A 5 3.83 -20.31 17.98
N GLU A 6 4.01 -21.54 17.51
CA GLU A 6 3.15 -22.12 16.48
C GLU A 6 1.71 -22.21 16.99
N ILE A 7 0.78 -21.61 16.26
CA ILE A 7 -0.65 -21.62 16.56
C ILE A 7 -1.28 -22.72 15.71
N THR A 8 -1.96 -23.67 16.36
CA THR A 8 -2.60 -24.81 15.71
C THR A 8 -3.80 -24.40 14.86
N GLU A 9 -4.05 -25.13 13.77
CA GLU A 9 -5.06 -24.85 12.74
C GLU A 9 -6.51 -24.76 13.27
N SER A 10 -6.81 -25.43 14.39
CA SER A 10 -8.13 -25.42 15.03
C SER A 10 -8.47 -24.14 15.80
N ASP A 11 -7.48 -23.27 16.10
CA ASP A 11 -7.69 -21.98 16.79
C ASP A 11 -7.99 -20.82 15.81
N ARG A 12 -7.96 -21.05 14.50
CA ARG A 12 -8.16 -20.01 13.46
C ARG A 12 -9.63 -19.70 13.15
N THR A 13 -10.55 -19.99 14.08
CA THR A 13 -11.98 -19.68 13.98
C THR A 13 -12.23 -18.24 14.41
N GLN A 14 -12.57 -17.36 13.44
CA GLN A 14 -12.45 -15.90 13.50
C GLN A 14 -11.01 -15.44 13.74
N THR A 15 -10.43 -14.80 12.74
CA THR A 15 -9.00 -14.57 12.68
C THR A 15 -8.50 -13.78 13.90
N GLN A 16 -7.51 -14.33 14.60
CA GLN A 16 -6.88 -13.73 15.77
C GLN A 16 -6.56 -12.22 15.61
N GLY A 17 -6.10 -11.81 14.41
CA GLY A 17 -5.83 -10.41 14.09
C GLY A 17 -7.04 -9.47 14.25
N LEU A 18 -8.20 -9.85 13.73
CA LEU A 18 -9.43 -9.07 13.90
C LEU A 18 -9.86 -9.00 15.37
N THR A 19 -9.78 -10.12 16.09
CA THR A 19 -10.09 -10.16 17.53
C THR A 19 -9.19 -9.23 18.33
N ARG A 20 -7.93 -9.08 17.91
CA ARG A 20 -6.97 -8.15 18.54
C ARG A 20 -7.24 -6.71 18.14
N LEU A 21 -7.60 -6.43 16.89
CA LEU A 21 -8.04 -5.10 16.47
C LEU A 21 -9.26 -4.62 17.24
N LYS A 22 -10.23 -5.49 17.54
CA LYS A 22 -11.40 -5.16 18.38
C LYS A 22 -11.03 -4.69 19.80
N LYS A 23 -9.88 -5.11 20.31
CA LYS A 23 -9.35 -4.73 21.64
C LYS A 23 -8.46 -3.49 21.58
N PHE A 24 -8.08 -3.04 20.39
CA PHE A 24 -7.23 -1.87 20.21
C PHE A 24 -7.98 -0.60 20.60
N ASP A 25 -7.27 0.36 21.20
CA ASP A 25 -7.88 1.61 21.64
C ASP A 25 -8.46 2.39 20.45
N THR A 26 -9.78 2.53 20.44
CA THR A 26 -10.53 3.17 19.36
C THR A 26 -10.14 4.63 19.13
N ARG A 27 -9.58 5.32 20.14
CA ARG A 27 -9.05 6.69 19.99
C ARG A 27 -7.85 6.75 19.03
N GLN A 28 -7.21 5.62 18.75
CA GLN A 28 -5.93 5.52 18.05
C GLN A 28 -6.01 4.81 16.70
N LEU A 29 -7.20 4.47 16.22
CA LEU A 29 -7.38 3.77 14.92
C LEU A 29 -6.76 4.53 13.74
N PHE A 30 -6.55 5.85 13.87
CA PHE A 30 -5.83 6.63 12.87
C PHE A 30 -4.41 6.13 12.59
N ARG A 31 -3.77 5.48 13.55
CA ARG A 31 -2.40 4.98 13.40
C ARG A 31 -2.28 3.85 12.37
N LEU A 32 -3.41 3.23 11.95
CA LEU A 32 -3.45 2.24 10.87
C LEU A 32 -3.23 2.87 9.48
N PHE A 33 -3.41 4.19 9.34
CA PHE A 33 -3.32 4.88 8.06
C PHE A 33 -2.53 6.19 8.07
N VAL A 34 -2.19 6.73 9.24
CA VAL A 34 -1.27 7.86 9.37
C VAL A 34 0.14 7.33 9.60
N ASP A 35 1.04 7.56 8.65
CA ASP A 35 2.46 7.18 8.74
C ASP A 35 3.08 7.59 10.08
N GLY A 36 3.79 6.68 10.74
CA GLY A 36 4.48 6.97 11.99
C GLY A 36 5.41 8.18 11.91
N GLN A 37 6.15 8.35 10.81
CA GLN A 37 7.03 9.50 10.57
C GLN A 37 6.30 10.86 10.59
N HIS A 38 4.97 10.85 10.43
CA HIS A 38 4.15 12.05 10.43
C HIS A 38 3.30 12.23 11.69
N GLN A 39 3.10 11.20 12.52
CA GLN A 39 2.13 11.26 13.64
C GLN A 39 2.38 12.43 14.60
N LYS A 40 3.63 12.66 15.04
CA LYS A 40 3.97 13.84 15.86
C LYS A 40 3.73 15.16 15.13
N LYS A 41 4.20 15.28 13.89
CA LYS A 41 4.08 16.49 13.06
C LYS A 41 2.62 16.83 12.74
N TYR A 42 1.82 15.82 12.50
CA TYR A 42 0.40 15.95 12.16
C TYR A 42 -0.49 16.02 13.39
N GLN A 43 0.08 15.88 14.59
CA GLN A 43 -0.67 15.80 15.85
C GLN A 43 -1.78 14.74 15.73
N GLY A 44 -1.36 13.51 15.42
CA GLY A 44 -2.25 12.42 15.06
C GLY A 44 -2.75 12.53 13.61
N TRP A 45 -4.07 12.52 13.43
CA TRP A 45 -4.72 12.55 12.12
C TRP A 45 -4.98 13.95 11.56
N LYS A 46 -4.83 15.01 12.37
CA LYS A 46 -5.21 16.39 11.96
C LYS A 46 -4.44 16.86 10.74
N GLY A 47 -3.13 16.66 10.73
CA GLY A 47 -2.28 17.01 9.57
C GLY A 47 -2.57 16.17 8.33
N TYR A 48 -3.03 14.92 8.50
CA TYR A 48 -3.45 14.06 7.39
C TYR A 48 -4.68 14.65 6.68
N GLU A 49 -5.74 14.95 7.44
CA GLU A 49 -6.96 15.59 6.92
C GLU A 49 -6.69 16.99 6.36
N LYS A 50 -5.81 17.77 6.99
CA LYS A 50 -5.46 19.11 6.52
C LYS A 50 -4.71 19.10 5.19
N ASN A 51 -3.85 18.10 4.95
CA ASN A 51 -3.05 18.03 3.73
C ASN A 51 -3.90 17.64 2.51
N GLU A 52 -4.84 16.73 2.72
CA GLU A 52 -5.81 16.29 1.72
C GLU A 52 -7.21 16.27 2.36
N PRO A 53 -7.99 17.36 2.21
CA PRO A 53 -9.34 17.43 2.75
C PRO A 53 -10.20 16.24 2.34
N HIS A 54 -11.00 15.75 3.29
CA HIS A 54 -11.85 14.56 3.22
C HIS A 54 -11.11 13.22 3.20
N SER A 55 -9.78 13.19 3.30
CA SER A 55 -9.00 11.95 3.33
C SER A 55 -9.30 11.09 4.55
N LEU A 56 -9.53 11.69 5.73
CA LEU A 56 -9.88 10.96 6.95
C LEU A 56 -11.20 10.20 6.77
N ARG A 57 -12.25 10.88 6.28
CA ARG A 57 -13.54 10.23 6.06
C ARG A 57 -13.44 9.13 5.01
N ALA A 58 -12.72 9.38 3.92
CA ALA A 58 -12.57 8.42 2.84
C ALA A 58 -11.84 7.14 3.30
N ILE A 59 -10.74 7.26 4.05
CA ILE A 59 -10.02 6.07 4.53
C ILE A 59 -10.80 5.30 5.61
N LEU A 60 -11.55 6.00 6.47
CA LEU A 60 -12.46 5.34 7.42
C LEU A 60 -13.57 4.56 6.69
N ASN A 61 -14.14 5.12 5.61
CA ASN A 61 -15.07 4.37 4.75
C ASN A 61 -14.40 3.14 4.12
N GLY A 62 -13.14 3.25 3.71
CA GLY A 62 -12.34 2.13 3.21
C GLY A 62 -12.16 1.04 4.27
N LEU A 63 -11.87 1.40 5.52
CA LEU A 63 -11.80 0.45 6.64
C LEU A 63 -13.17 -0.20 6.92
N CYS A 64 -14.27 0.55 6.81
CA CYS A 64 -15.61 -0.03 6.90
C CYS A 64 -15.86 -1.05 5.77
N LEU A 65 -15.42 -0.76 4.54
CA LEU A 65 -15.54 -1.69 3.42
C LEU A 65 -14.71 -2.97 3.65
N VAL A 66 -13.51 -2.83 4.21
CA VAL A 66 -12.66 -3.96 4.64
C VAL A 66 -13.41 -4.86 5.62
N LEU A 67 -14.04 -4.29 6.65
CA LEU A 67 -14.80 -5.11 7.62
C LEU A 67 -16.05 -5.75 6.99
N LYS A 68 -16.79 -5.02 6.15
CA LYS A 68 -17.97 -5.56 5.44
C LYS A 68 -17.63 -6.69 4.46
N ASN A 69 -16.40 -6.75 3.97
CA ASN A 69 -15.90 -7.79 3.06
C ASN A 69 -14.71 -8.52 3.68
N PHE A 70 -14.74 -8.75 4.99
CA PHE A 70 -13.56 -9.16 5.74
C PHE A 70 -12.94 -10.45 5.21
N ASP A 71 -13.72 -11.52 5.04
CA ASP A 71 -13.20 -12.82 4.66
C ASP A 71 -12.90 -12.93 3.15
N ILE A 72 -11.63 -12.72 2.79
CA ILE A 72 -11.11 -12.89 1.41
C ILE A 72 -10.15 -14.07 1.30
N ARG A 73 -10.17 -15.01 2.26
CA ARG A 73 -9.27 -16.19 2.26
C ARG A 73 -9.50 -17.14 1.09
N SER A 74 -10.70 -17.11 0.49
CA SER A 74 -11.01 -17.86 -0.73
C SER A 74 -10.27 -17.33 -1.97
N GLY A 75 -9.73 -16.11 -1.89
CA GLY A 75 -8.93 -15.49 -2.93
C GLY A 75 -9.18 -14.00 -3.02
N LEU A 76 -8.11 -13.22 -3.17
CA LEU A 76 -8.20 -11.81 -3.52
C LEU A 76 -8.73 -11.67 -4.96
N ARG A 77 -9.58 -10.66 -5.19
CA ARG A 77 -10.09 -10.32 -6.53
C ARG A 77 -9.61 -8.93 -6.92
N SER A 78 -9.15 -8.74 -8.15
CA SER A 78 -8.73 -7.43 -8.65
C SER A 78 -9.85 -6.39 -8.62
N ALA A 79 -11.09 -6.78 -8.93
CA ALA A 79 -12.26 -5.92 -8.83
C ALA A 79 -12.44 -5.33 -7.41
N TYR A 80 -12.08 -6.09 -6.37
CA TYR A 80 -12.15 -5.60 -5.00
C TYR A 80 -11.11 -4.50 -4.72
N LEU A 81 -9.93 -4.55 -5.37
CA LEU A 81 -8.94 -3.47 -5.27
C LEU A 81 -9.47 -2.15 -5.86
N ILE A 82 -10.26 -2.24 -6.94
CA ILE A 82 -10.93 -1.08 -7.55
C ILE A 82 -11.96 -0.50 -6.59
N ASP A 83 -12.75 -1.34 -5.92
CA ASP A 83 -13.75 -0.89 -4.95
C ASP A 83 -13.11 -0.28 -3.69
N LEU A 84 -12.02 -0.87 -3.19
CA LEU A 84 -11.21 -0.29 -2.11
C LEU A 84 -10.70 1.10 -2.49
N HIS A 85 -10.05 1.21 -3.66
CA HIS A 85 -9.50 2.48 -4.14
C HIS A 85 -10.61 3.52 -4.36
N ARG A 86 -11.71 3.14 -5.01
CA ARG A 86 -12.87 4.03 -5.22
C ARG A 86 -13.37 4.56 -3.89
N THR A 87 -13.53 3.70 -2.89
CA THR A 87 -14.07 4.07 -1.58
C THR A 87 -13.12 4.99 -0.81
N CYS A 88 -11.81 4.67 -0.80
CA CYS A 88 -10.84 5.44 -0.01
C CYS A 88 -10.31 6.71 -0.70
N MET A 89 -10.72 6.96 -1.94
CA MET A 89 -10.41 8.18 -2.70
C MET A 89 -11.64 9.01 -3.03
N LEU A 90 -12.85 8.53 -2.73
CA LEU A 90 -14.08 9.27 -3.01
C LEU A 90 -14.10 10.59 -2.23
N HIS A 91 -14.32 11.70 -2.97
CA HIS A 91 -14.34 13.08 -2.46
C HIS A 91 -13.02 13.61 -1.89
N VAL A 92 -11.93 12.85 -1.96
CA VAL A 92 -10.63 13.36 -1.48
C VAL A 92 -10.13 14.45 -2.41
N GLN A 93 -9.78 15.60 -1.83
CA GLN A 93 -9.20 16.72 -2.58
C GLN A 93 -7.68 16.57 -2.68
N SER A 94 -7.25 15.70 -3.59
CA SER A 94 -5.83 15.55 -3.91
C SER A 94 -5.30 16.76 -4.68
N ARG A 95 -4.03 17.09 -4.46
CA ARG A 95 -3.31 18.12 -5.23
C ARG A 95 -2.88 17.63 -6.62
N VAL A 96 -2.96 16.33 -6.87
CA VAL A 96 -2.58 15.71 -8.13
C VAL A 96 -3.83 15.56 -8.99
N GLU A 97 -3.80 16.15 -10.19
CA GLU A 97 -4.82 15.90 -11.20
C GLU A 97 -4.82 14.40 -11.53
N SER A 98 -5.88 13.71 -11.09
CA SER A 98 -6.00 12.26 -11.17
C SER A 98 -7.27 11.88 -11.93
N THR A 99 -7.35 10.62 -12.37
CA THR A 99 -8.59 10.07 -12.89
C THR A 99 -9.60 9.87 -11.77
N SER A 100 -10.85 9.57 -12.14
CA SER A 100 -11.90 9.26 -11.20
C SER A 100 -11.49 8.12 -10.24
N PRO A 101 -11.91 8.16 -8.97
CA PRO A 101 -11.68 7.07 -8.02
C PRO A 101 -12.09 5.70 -8.57
N GLY A 102 -11.11 4.80 -8.67
CA GLY A 102 -11.27 3.43 -9.16
C GLY A 102 -10.78 3.23 -10.59
N ASP A 103 -10.51 4.31 -11.33
CA ASP A 103 -9.89 4.21 -12.65
C ASP A 103 -8.41 3.85 -12.51
N PHE A 104 -7.98 2.85 -13.28
CA PHE A 104 -6.56 2.67 -13.53
C PHE A 104 -5.97 3.87 -14.26
N ARG A 105 -4.68 4.09 -14.03
CA ARG A 105 -3.94 5.17 -14.68
C ARG A 105 -3.77 4.90 -16.18
N PHE A 106 -3.56 5.99 -16.92
CA PHE A 106 -3.20 5.95 -18.34
C PHE A 106 -1.96 6.79 -18.66
N THR A 107 -1.31 7.35 -17.64
CA THR A 107 -0.06 8.12 -17.74
C THR A 107 1.07 7.37 -17.03
N PRO A 108 2.34 7.50 -17.43
CA PRO A 108 3.44 6.89 -16.69
C PRO A 108 3.58 7.50 -15.29
N SER A 109 4.15 6.75 -14.34
CA SER A 109 4.56 7.25 -13.02
C SER A 109 6.05 7.14 -12.82
N LEU A 110 6.57 8.14 -12.11
CA LEU A 110 7.92 8.15 -11.57
C LEU A 110 7.81 8.24 -10.05
N SER A 111 8.63 7.49 -9.33
CA SER A 111 8.74 7.55 -7.89
C SER A 111 10.21 7.53 -7.50
N PRO A 112 10.69 8.46 -6.66
CA PRO A 112 12.09 8.55 -6.34
C PRO A 112 12.51 7.39 -5.43
N LEU A 113 13.56 6.67 -5.81
CA LEU A 113 14.33 5.80 -4.92
C LEU A 113 15.36 6.68 -4.21
N ASN A 114 15.21 6.87 -2.90
CA ASN A 114 15.91 7.91 -2.15
C ASN A 114 17.13 7.36 -1.41
N LYS A 115 18.19 8.17 -1.35
CA LYS A 115 19.35 7.93 -0.48
C LYS A 115 18.91 7.71 0.96
N GLY A 116 19.52 6.72 1.60
CA GLY A 116 19.21 6.30 2.97
C GLY A 116 17.90 5.51 3.14
N LYS A 117 17.15 5.28 2.05
CA LYS A 117 15.94 4.43 2.06
C LYS A 117 16.06 3.29 1.06
N ALA A 118 16.50 3.59 -0.16
CA ALA A 118 16.72 2.60 -1.20
C ALA A 118 17.87 1.66 -0.81
N THR A 119 17.69 0.36 -1.05
CA THR A 119 18.73 -0.65 -0.80
C THR A 119 19.24 -1.27 -2.11
N LEU A 120 20.46 -1.81 -2.09
CA LEU A 120 21.04 -2.48 -3.26
C LEU A 120 20.24 -3.74 -3.62
N GLU A 121 19.79 -4.49 -2.61
CA GLU A 121 18.96 -5.69 -2.80
C GLU A 121 17.62 -5.33 -3.46
N ASN A 122 17.01 -4.20 -3.10
CA ASN A 122 15.81 -3.72 -3.77
C ASN A 122 16.06 -3.49 -5.26
N ILE A 123 17.19 -2.87 -5.63
CA ILE A 123 17.50 -2.57 -7.02
C ILE A 123 17.71 -3.86 -7.81
N HIS A 124 18.41 -4.85 -7.26
CA HIS A 124 18.51 -6.19 -7.85
C HIS A 124 17.14 -6.80 -8.12
N GLU A 125 16.25 -6.81 -7.13
CA GLU A 125 14.88 -7.32 -7.30
C GLU A 125 14.07 -6.53 -8.33
N LEU A 126 14.26 -5.21 -8.42
CA LEU A 126 13.58 -4.38 -9.43
C LEU A 126 14.06 -4.69 -10.85
N LEU A 127 15.35 -4.94 -11.04
CA LEU A 127 15.89 -5.34 -12.34
C LEU A 127 15.39 -6.75 -12.70
N GLU A 128 15.41 -7.69 -11.76
CA GLU A 128 14.88 -9.04 -11.98
C GLU A 128 13.39 -9.02 -12.34
N LEU A 129 12.57 -8.29 -11.58
CA LEU A 129 11.13 -8.14 -11.83
C LEU A 129 10.81 -7.59 -13.23
N ARG A 130 11.71 -6.77 -13.77
CA ARG A 130 11.52 -6.06 -15.05
C ARG A 130 12.30 -6.67 -16.20
N THR A 131 13.00 -7.78 -15.96
CA THR A 131 13.72 -8.53 -17.00
C THR A 131 12.71 -9.14 -17.98
N GLY A 132 12.98 -8.96 -19.28
CA GLY A 132 12.18 -9.52 -20.38
C GLY A 132 10.89 -8.76 -20.70
N ASP A 133 10.56 -7.66 -20.01
CA ASP A 133 9.33 -6.90 -20.27
C ASP A 133 9.47 -5.79 -21.33
N ASP A 134 10.69 -5.60 -21.86
CA ASP A 134 11.09 -4.62 -22.88
C ASP A 134 10.90 -3.13 -22.53
N THR A 135 10.48 -2.82 -21.30
CA THR A 135 10.20 -1.45 -20.87
C THR A 135 11.35 -0.81 -20.12
N ILE A 136 11.33 0.52 -20.03
CA ILE A 136 12.31 1.29 -19.26
C ILE A 136 12.02 1.18 -17.77
N VAL A 137 13.06 0.87 -16.97
CA VAL A 137 12.98 0.69 -15.51
C VAL A 137 13.09 2.00 -14.73
N PHE A 138 13.95 2.94 -15.17
CA PHE A 138 14.18 4.21 -14.47
C PHE A 138 13.90 5.43 -15.36
N GLY A 139 13.36 6.50 -14.76
CA GLY A 139 13.05 7.77 -15.43
C GLY A 139 14.23 8.75 -15.47
N THR A 140 15.26 8.53 -14.66
CA THR A 140 16.44 9.41 -14.57
C THR A 140 17.31 9.32 -15.83
N PRO A 141 17.75 10.44 -16.43
CA PRO A 141 18.69 10.44 -17.55
C PRO A 141 19.94 9.59 -17.26
N GLY A 142 20.41 8.83 -18.25
CA GLY A 142 21.51 7.85 -18.11
C GLY A 142 21.04 6.45 -17.71
N PHE A 143 19.94 6.34 -16.96
CA PHE A 143 19.35 5.06 -16.51
C PHE A 143 18.05 4.68 -17.24
N ARG A 144 17.65 5.43 -18.27
CA ARG A 144 16.48 5.16 -19.11
C ARG A 144 16.71 3.96 -20.05
N LYS A 145 16.93 2.79 -19.48
CA LYS A 145 17.26 1.55 -20.17
C LYS A 145 16.33 0.42 -19.69
N ARG A 146 16.34 -0.68 -20.46
CA ARG A 146 15.73 -1.95 -20.04
C ARG A 146 16.59 -2.61 -18.96
N ALA A 147 15.99 -3.52 -18.20
CA ALA A 147 16.65 -4.16 -17.05
C ALA A 147 17.98 -4.83 -17.41
N GLU A 148 18.07 -5.49 -18.56
CA GLU A 148 19.25 -6.24 -19.02
C GLU A 148 20.44 -5.34 -19.33
N ASN A 149 20.21 -4.04 -19.45
CA ASN A 149 21.22 -3.03 -19.81
C ASN A 149 21.56 -2.12 -18.61
N LEU A 150 21.19 -2.55 -17.40
CA LEU A 150 21.42 -1.84 -16.15
C LEU A 150 22.24 -2.72 -15.22
N ASN A 151 23.13 -2.09 -14.45
CA ASN A 151 23.83 -2.73 -13.35
C ASN A 151 23.29 -2.14 -12.03
N ALA A 152 22.96 -3.02 -11.07
CA ALA A 152 22.33 -2.61 -9.82
C ALA A 152 23.26 -1.74 -8.96
N GLU A 153 24.55 -2.06 -8.91
CA GLU A 153 25.56 -1.32 -8.16
C GLU A 153 25.76 0.09 -8.72
N GLU A 154 25.78 0.26 -10.06
CA GLU A 154 25.85 1.57 -10.70
C GLU A 154 24.63 2.44 -10.37
N VAL A 155 23.44 1.87 -10.41
CA VAL A 155 22.20 2.57 -10.04
C VAL A 155 22.24 2.95 -8.56
N PHE A 156 22.64 2.03 -7.69
CA PHE A 156 22.73 2.27 -6.26
C PHE A 156 23.74 3.36 -5.92
N ASN A 157 24.94 3.31 -6.51
CA ASN A 157 25.96 4.34 -6.34
C ASN A 157 25.45 5.71 -6.80
N ALA A 158 24.74 5.77 -7.93
CA ALA A 158 24.12 7.01 -8.38
C ALA A 158 23.06 7.55 -7.40
N ILE A 159 22.29 6.69 -6.70
CA ILE A 159 21.40 7.12 -5.63
C ILE A 159 22.21 7.72 -4.46
N GLN A 160 23.33 7.09 -4.07
CA GLN A 160 24.17 7.58 -2.98
C GLN A 160 24.83 8.94 -3.31
N GLU A 161 25.22 9.14 -4.57
CA GLU A 161 25.85 10.37 -5.05
C GLU A 161 24.84 11.49 -5.29
N LYS A 162 23.75 11.21 -6.02
CA LYS A 162 22.79 12.22 -6.50
C LYS A 162 21.61 12.43 -5.56
N GLY A 163 21.49 11.60 -4.53
CA GLY A 163 20.40 11.64 -3.55
C GLY A 163 19.19 10.80 -3.97
N PHE A 164 18.93 10.61 -5.27
CA PHE A 164 17.86 9.73 -5.75
C PHE A 164 18.03 9.29 -7.21
N VAL A 165 17.31 8.24 -7.58
CA VAL A 165 17.02 7.83 -8.97
C VAL A 165 15.53 7.54 -9.07
N ASP A 166 14.86 8.03 -10.12
CA ASP A 166 13.44 7.83 -10.31
C ASP A 166 13.16 6.43 -10.85
N TYR A 167 12.52 5.59 -10.04
CA TYR A 167 11.90 4.37 -10.50
C TYR A 167 10.70 4.70 -11.39
N ARG A 168 10.63 4.05 -12.55
CA ARG A 168 9.51 4.14 -13.47
C ARG A 168 8.65 2.90 -13.32
N SER A 169 7.48 3.08 -12.70
CA SER A 169 6.45 2.04 -12.64
C SER A 169 6.15 1.51 -14.05
N TRP A 170 5.75 0.23 -14.10
CA TRP A 170 5.47 -0.41 -15.38
C TRP A 170 4.44 0.38 -16.18
N TYR A 171 4.66 0.50 -17.48
CA TYR A 171 3.80 1.23 -18.39
C TYR A 171 3.98 0.66 -19.80
N PRO A 172 2.88 0.37 -20.54
CA PRO A 172 2.97 -0.31 -21.82
C PRO A 172 3.78 0.49 -22.85
N LEU A 173 4.48 -0.23 -23.73
CA LEU A 173 5.10 0.38 -24.90
C LEU A 173 3.98 0.83 -25.84
N LEU A 174 3.96 2.13 -26.15
CA LEU A 174 3.02 2.72 -27.08
C LEU A 174 3.73 3.02 -28.39
N ASP A 175 3.10 2.77 -29.53
CA ASP A 175 3.59 3.19 -30.83
C ASP A 175 3.54 4.73 -31.01
N PRO A 176 4.12 5.31 -32.08
CA PRO A 176 4.10 6.75 -32.30
C PRO A 176 2.70 7.38 -32.39
N ASP A 177 1.72 6.69 -32.96
CA ASP A 177 0.35 7.20 -33.10
C ASP A 177 -0.38 7.16 -31.75
N GLN A 178 -0.24 6.05 -31.02
CA GLN A 178 -0.75 5.92 -29.66
C GLN A 178 -0.20 6.99 -28.71
N ARG A 179 1.09 7.31 -28.81
CA ARG A 179 1.70 8.41 -28.02
C ARG A 179 1.07 9.77 -28.35
N GLN A 180 0.86 10.07 -29.64
CA GLN A 180 0.21 11.32 -30.05
C GLN A 180 -1.24 11.40 -29.56
N ALA A 181 -1.98 10.30 -29.65
CA ALA A 181 -3.36 10.23 -29.16
C ALA A 181 -3.46 10.44 -27.65
N ARG A 182 -2.62 9.76 -26.86
CA ARG A 182 -2.52 9.96 -25.40
C ARG A 182 -2.22 11.42 -25.04
N ASP A 183 -1.33 12.07 -25.79
CA ASP A 183 -0.94 13.46 -25.58
C ASP A 183 -2.00 14.47 -26.07
N LYS A 184 -3.21 14.00 -26.39
CA LYS A 184 -4.35 14.81 -26.89
C LYS A 184 -4.02 15.57 -28.19
N LYS A 185 -3.09 15.05 -29.00
CA LYS A 185 -2.71 15.61 -30.32
C LYS A 185 -3.49 14.98 -31.48
N LYS A 186 -4.47 14.14 -31.18
CA LYS A 186 -5.39 13.47 -32.13
C LYS A 186 -6.83 13.74 -31.69
N SER A 187 -7.81 13.13 -32.35
CA SER A 187 -9.22 13.29 -31.97
C SER A 187 -9.50 12.74 -30.57
N VAL A 188 -10.55 13.26 -29.93
CA VAL A 188 -11.03 12.81 -28.62
C VAL A 188 -11.32 11.30 -28.63
N VAL A 189 -11.87 10.77 -29.73
CA VAL A 189 -12.11 9.33 -29.90
C VAL A 189 -10.81 8.53 -29.83
N HIS A 190 -9.75 8.95 -30.55
CA HIS A 190 -8.45 8.27 -30.50
C HIS A 190 -7.82 8.35 -29.10
N PHE A 191 -7.96 9.50 -28.42
CA PHE A 191 -7.50 9.63 -27.03
C PHE A 191 -8.17 8.58 -26.12
N TYR A 192 -9.49 8.42 -26.18
CA TYR A 192 -10.19 7.44 -25.34
C TYR A 192 -9.87 5.99 -25.69
N VAL A 193 -9.70 5.66 -26.97
CA VAL A 193 -9.26 4.31 -27.39
C VAL A 193 -7.92 3.97 -26.75
N VAL A 194 -6.94 4.88 -26.82
CA VAL A 194 -5.61 4.64 -26.23
C VAL A 194 -5.64 4.67 -24.72
N LYS A 195 -6.43 5.58 -24.10
CA LYS A 195 -6.64 5.60 -22.65
C LYS A 195 -7.13 4.24 -22.16
N HIS A 196 -8.18 3.69 -22.78
CA HIS A 196 -8.76 2.41 -22.38
C HIS A 196 -7.83 1.23 -22.66
N TYR A 197 -7.08 1.25 -23.75
CA TYR A 197 -6.02 0.25 -24.00
C TYR A 197 -5.02 0.20 -22.83
N ILE A 198 -4.49 1.35 -22.41
CA ILE A 198 -3.52 1.41 -21.29
C ILE A 198 -4.16 0.93 -19.99
N GLN A 199 -5.39 1.35 -19.69
CA GLN A 199 -6.12 0.92 -18.49
C GLN A 199 -6.36 -0.60 -18.48
N MET A 200 -6.69 -1.19 -19.62
CA MET A 200 -6.84 -2.65 -19.77
C MET A 200 -5.50 -3.37 -19.54
N CYS A 201 -4.39 -2.81 -20.02
CA CYS A 201 -3.07 -3.34 -19.72
C CYS A 201 -2.74 -3.35 -18.21
N TYR A 202 -3.13 -2.30 -17.47
CA TYR A 202 -3.01 -2.29 -16.00
C TYR A 202 -3.90 -3.33 -15.34
N ALA A 203 -5.15 -3.49 -15.81
CA ALA A 203 -6.06 -4.52 -15.31
C ALA A 203 -5.43 -5.92 -15.42
N LEU A 204 -4.89 -6.26 -16.59
CA LEU A 204 -4.21 -7.55 -16.83
C LEU A 204 -3.00 -7.76 -15.91
N LYS A 205 -2.20 -6.70 -15.66
CA LYS A 205 -1.06 -6.79 -14.74
C LYS A 205 -1.50 -6.96 -13.28
N VAL A 206 -2.57 -6.28 -12.86
CA VAL A 206 -3.15 -6.45 -11.52
C VAL A 206 -3.70 -7.87 -11.36
N ASP A 207 -4.44 -8.37 -12.35
CA ASP A 207 -4.97 -9.74 -12.35
C ASP A 207 -3.84 -10.76 -12.21
N ALA A 208 -2.77 -10.66 -13.01
CA ALA A 208 -1.64 -11.57 -12.93
C ALA A 208 -0.95 -11.57 -11.55
N ILE A 209 -0.80 -10.41 -10.91
CA ILE A 209 -0.24 -10.31 -9.55
C ILE A 209 -1.18 -10.98 -8.54
N VAL A 210 -2.48 -10.74 -8.65
CA VAL A 210 -3.50 -11.28 -7.75
C VAL A 210 -3.61 -12.81 -7.89
N GLU A 211 -3.61 -13.32 -9.12
CA GLU A 211 -3.62 -14.76 -9.40
C GLU A 211 -2.38 -15.44 -8.81
N THR A 212 -1.20 -14.88 -9.08
CA THR A 212 0.06 -15.38 -8.51
C THR A 212 0.02 -15.40 -6.97
N PHE A 213 -0.51 -14.35 -6.34
CA PHE A 213 -0.68 -14.30 -4.90
C PHE A 213 -1.60 -15.40 -4.39
N ASN A 214 -2.78 -15.55 -5.02
CA ASN A 214 -3.76 -16.56 -4.65
C ASN A 214 -3.18 -17.98 -4.76
N ASP A 215 -2.43 -18.26 -5.83
CA ASP A 215 -1.77 -19.56 -6.06
C ASP A 215 -0.71 -19.85 -5.00
N ARG A 216 0.15 -18.86 -4.72
CA ARG A 216 1.21 -18.98 -3.71
C ARG A 216 0.64 -19.09 -2.31
N MET A 217 -0.43 -18.37 -1.99
CA MET A 217 -1.10 -18.46 -0.68
C MET A 217 -1.76 -19.81 -0.45
N ARG A 218 -2.36 -20.43 -1.47
CA ARG A 218 -2.89 -21.80 -1.37
C ARG A 218 -1.78 -22.83 -1.11
N SER A 219 -0.58 -22.55 -1.61
CA SER A 219 0.59 -23.44 -1.47
C SER A 219 1.41 -23.17 -0.20
N ALA A 220 1.17 -22.05 0.50
CA ALA A 220 1.93 -21.67 1.68
C ALA A 220 1.55 -22.53 2.90
N THR A 221 2.54 -23.19 3.46
CA THR A 221 2.40 -24.16 4.55
C THR A 221 2.72 -23.56 5.92
N SER A 222 3.60 -22.54 5.96
CA SER A 222 4.03 -21.89 7.20
C SER A 222 3.60 -20.42 7.29
N ASP A 223 3.61 -19.87 8.50
CA ASP A 223 3.29 -18.45 8.71
C ASP A 223 4.36 -17.52 8.15
N THR A 224 5.62 -17.94 8.14
CA THR A 224 6.70 -17.23 7.45
C THR A 224 6.42 -17.11 5.96
N GLU A 225 6.01 -18.20 5.31
CA GLU A 225 5.65 -18.19 3.89
C GLU A 225 4.42 -17.30 3.62
N ARG A 226 3.38 -17.40 4.45
CA ARG A 226 2.16 -16.57 4.32
C ARG A 226 2.47 -15.10 4.45
N LEU A 227 3.25 -14.71 5.47
CA LEU A 227 3.65 -13.32 5.66
C LEU A 227 4.47 -12.80 4.48
N ALA A 228 5.41 -13.61 3.97
CA ALA A 228 6.18 -13.26 2.78
C ALA A 228 5.29 -13.09 1.53
N GLN A 229 4.24 -13.90 1.35
CA GLN A 229 3.30 -13.72 0.24
C GLN A 229 2.44 -12.45 0.38
N ILE A 230 2.01 -12.10 1.61
CA ILE A 230 1.29 -10.85 1.87
C ILE A 230 2.21 -9.63 1.59
N ALA A 231 3.46 -9.69 2.06
CA ALA A 231 4.47 -8.68 1.74
C ALA A 231 4.70 -8.58 0.21
N TRP A 232 4.78 -9.72 -0.47
CA TRP A 232 5.00 -9.79 -1.91
C TRP A 232 3.86 -9.15 -2.70
N VAL A 233 2.60 -9.49 -2.42
CA VAL A 233 1.47 -8.96 -3.22
C VAL A 233 1.32 -7.44 -3.04
N THR A 234 1.43 -6.96 -1.80
CA THR A 234 1.33 -5.52 -1.50
C THR A 234 2.46 -4.73 -2.16
N ARG A 235 3.70 -5.23 -2.08
CA ARG A 235 4.86 -4.63 -2.76
C ARG A 235 4.72 -4.62 -4.27
N ASN A 236 4.31 -5.73 -4.90
CA ASN A 236 4.18 -5.81 -6.35
C ASN A 236 3.06 -4.89 -6.88
N LEU A 237 1.93 -4.79 -6.17
CA LEU A 237 0.89 -3.81 -6.51
C LEU A 237 1.39 -2.38 -6.36
N LYS A 238 2.20 -2.09 -5.34
CA LYS A 238 2.78 -0.77 -5.11
C LYS A 238 3.83 -0.36 -6.14
N LEU A 239 4.65 -1.30 -6.60
CA LEU A 239 5.60 -1.10 -7.70
C LEU A 239 4.91 -0.90 -9.05
N LEU A 240 3.85 -1.68 -9.33
CA LEU A 240 3.00 -1.48 -10.50
C LEU A 240 2.34 -0.09 -10.49
N HIS A 241 1.96 0.38 -9.30
CA HIS A 241 1.38 1.70 -9.06
C HIS A 241 0.15 1.97 -9.96
N PRO A 242 -0.87 1.08 -9.95
CA PRO A 242 -1.89 1.01 -10.99
C PRO A 242 -2.87 2.19 -11.00
N PHE A 243 -3.04 2.89 -9.88
CA PHE A 243 -3.91 4.08 -9.80
C PHE A 243 -3.08 5.37 -9.96
N PRO A 244 -3.64 6.49 -10.45
CA PRO A 244 -2.88 7.74 -10.53
C PRO A 244 -2.48 8.33 -9.19
N ASP A 245 -3.28 8.07 -8.16
CA ASP A 245 -3.07 8.47 -6.76
C ASP A 245 -3.68 7.38 -5.84
N GLY A 246 -3.60 7.52 -4.52
CA GLY A 246 -4.32 6.64 -3.58
C GLY A 246 -3.74 5.24 -3.40
N ASN A 247 -2.63 4.90 -4.08
CA ASN A 247 -2.02 3.57 -4.02
C ASN A 247 -1.61 3.16 -2.60
N THR A 248 -0.98 4.05 -1.83
CA THR A 248 -0.57 3.75 -0.43
C THR A 248 -1.79 3.51 0.47
N ARG A 249 -2.83 4.34 0.34
CA ARG A 249 -4.09 4.18 1.09
C ARG A 249 -4.75 2.84 0.79
N THR A 250 -4.90 2.53 -0.50
CA THR A 250 -5.56 1.32 -0.96
C THR A 250 -4.79 0.06 -0.56
N ILE A 251 -3.48 0.05 -0.82
CA ILE A 251 -2.67 -1.18 -0.73
C ILE A 251 -2.04 -1.31 0.65
N SER A 252 -1.29 -0.30 1.09
CA SER A 252 -0.48 -0.37 2.32
C SER A 252 -1.30 -0.10 3.59
N CYS A 253 -2.38 0.70 3.54
CA CYS A 253 -3.22 0.97 4.71
C CYS A 253 -4.42 0.00 4.83
N LEU A 254 -5.10 -0.30 3.72
CA LEU A 254 -6.33 -1.12 3.73
C LEU A 254 -6.05 -2.59 3.42
N LEU A 255 -5.65 -2.92 2.18
CA LEU A 255 -5.47 -4.30 1.74
C LEU A 255 -4.48 -5.08 2.60
N LEU A 256 -3.32 -4.48 2.92
CA LEU A 256 -2.30 -5.09 3.75
C LEU A 256 -2.87 -5.55 5.10
N ASN A 257 -3.52 -4.65 5.83
CA ASN A 257 -4.08 -4.96 7.15
C ASN A 257 -5.20 -6.01 7.05
N GLN A 258 -6.02 -5.95 5.99
CA GLN A 258 -7.02 -6.99 5.73
C GLN A 258 -6.35 -8.36 5.56
N LEU A 259 -5.40 -8.49 4.62
CA LEU A 259 -4.71 -9.75 4.37
C LEU A 259 -4.00 -10.29 5.61
N LEU A 260 -3.33 -9.43 6.38
CA LEU A 260 -2.70 -9.82 7.64
C LEU A 260 -3.72 -10.42 8.60
N MET A 261 -4.81 -9.70 8.84
CA MET A 261 -5.87 -10.19 9.72
C MET A 261 -6.50 -11.47 9.17
N ASN A 262 -6.81 -11.57 7.88
CA ASN A 262 -7.34 -12.79 7.25
C ASN A 262 -6.51 -14.04 7.53
N HIS A 263 -5.19 -13.89 7.68
CA HIS A 263 -4.27 -14.99 7.91
C HIS A 263 -3.75 -15.09 9.35
N GLY A 264 -4.42 -14.42 10.29
CA GLY A 264 -4.15 -14.55 11.74
C GLY A 264 -3.05 -13.64 12.27
N PHE A 265 -2.46 -12.78 11.44
CA PHE A 265 -1.47 -11.81 11.86
C PHE A 265 -2.11 -10.56 12.47
N ASP A 266 -1.33 -9.86 13.29
CA ASP A 266 -1.70 -8.55 13.79
C ASP A 266 -1.72 -7.49 12.67
N PRO A 267 -2.59 -6.48 12.77
CA PRO A 267 -2.45 -5.26 11.99
C PRO A 267 -1.07 -4.61 12.19
N VAL A 268 -0.68 -3.76 11.25
CA VAL A 268 0.60 -3.04 11.30
C VAL A 268 0.40 -1.54 11.53
N LEU A 269 1.22 -0.98 12.43
CA LEU A 269 1.42 0.47 12.54
C LEU A 269 2.75 0.82 11.90
N LEU A 270 2.74 1.23 10.63
CA LEU A 270 3.96 1.44 9.85
C LEU A 270 4.59 2.81 10.11
N TYR A 271 5.91 2.84 10.35
CA TYR A 271 6.64 4.10 10.47
C TYR A 271 6.67 4.88 9.15
N ASN A 272 6.98 4.20 8.04
CA ASN A 272 6.92 4.76 6.70
C ASN A 272 6.39 3.70 5.72
N PRO A 273 5.11 3.75 5.33
CA PRO A 273 4.51 2.76 4.44
C PRO A 273 5.06 2.83 3.01
N ASN A 274 5.78 3.89 2.62
CA ASN A 274 6.38 4.03 1.30
C ASN A 274 7.77 3.37 1.19
N LEU A 275 8.18 2.56 2.18
CA LEU A 275 9.38 1.72 2.08
C LEU A 275 9.15 0.51 1.19
N ASP A 276 7.91 0.12 0.93
CA ASP A 276 7.53 -0.99 0.06
C ASP A 276 8.14 -0.92 -1.36
N CYS A 277 8.40 0.27 -1.88
CA CYS A 277 9.10 0.47 -3.15
C CYS A 277 10.63 0.72 -3.01
N GLN A 278 11.14 0.89 -1.79
CA GLN A 278 12.52 1.31 -1.51
C GLN A 278 13.40 0.15 -1.03
N CYS A 279 12.82 -0.84 -0.34
CA CYS A 279 13.55 -1.97 0.21
C CYS A 279 13.17 -3.29 -0.48
N SER A 280 14.04 -4.29 -0.32
CA SER A 280 13.83 -5.64 -0.85
C SER A 280 12.61 -6.30 -0.21
N LEU A 281 12.10 -7.38 -0.80
CA LEU A 281 10.97 -8.11 -0.23
C LEU A 281 11.24 -8.59 1.20
N ALA A 282 12.45 -9.09 1.45
CA ALA A 282 12.85 -9.55 2.78
C ALA A 282 12.88 -8.39 3.79
N GLN A 283 13.44 -7.23 3.40
CA GLN A 283 13.48 -6.03 4.22
C GLN A 283 12.06 -5.47 4.46
N TRP A 284 11.20 -5.47 3.45
CA TRP A 284 9.80 -5.06 3.59
C TRP A 284 9.04 -5.97 4.55
N THR A 285 9.27 -7.29 4.48
CA THR A 285 8.70 -8.26 5.41
C THR A 285 9.13 -7.96 6.86
N GLN A 286 10.37 -7.55 7.08
CA GLN A 286 10.84 -7.11 8.40
C GLN A 286 10.16 -5.80 8.86
N GLU A 287 9.90 -4.85 7.96
CA GLU A 287 9.13 -3.65 8.28
C GLU A 287 7.69 -3.97 8.69
N LEU A 288 7.07 -4.99 8.08
CA LEU A 288 5.76 -5.48 8.54
C LEU A 288 5.84 -6.03 9.96
N GLN A 289 6.84 -6.84 10.28
CA GLN A 289 7.04 -7.37 11.63
C GLN A 289 7.26 -6.25 12.67
N LYS A 290 8.04 -5.22 12.32
CA LYS A 290 8.19 -4.02 13.16
C LYS A 290 6.87 -3.29 13.35
N GLY A 291 6.05 -3.19 12.30
CA GLY A 291 4.71 -2.61 12.36
C GLY A 291 3.76 -3.40 13.27
N MET A 292 3.83 -4.74 13.27
CA MET A 292 3.07 -5.60 14.18
C MET A 292 3.54 -5.42 15.63
N ALA A 293 4.86 -5.33 15.85
CA ALA A 293 5.41 -5.06 17.17
C ALA A 293 4.93 -3.70 17.70
N ALA A 294 4.90 -2.67 16.85
CA ALA A 294 4.38 -1.35 17.20
C ALA A 294 2.87 -1.37 17.53
N PHE A 295 2.08 -2.14 16.77
CA PHE A 295 0.67 -2.40 17.11
C PHE A 295 0.54 -3.03 18.50
N ASN A 296 1.38 -4.04 18.79
CA ASN A 296 1.36 -4.76 20.05
C ASN A 296 1.79 -3.93 21.26
N THR A 297 2.72 -2.99 21.09
CA THR A 297 3.05 -2.00 22.12
C THR A 297 1.81 -1.25 22.57
N LEU A 298 1.06 -0.66 21.64
CA LEU A 298 -0.13 0.13 21.97
C LEU A 298 -1.35 -0.72 22.34
N LEU A 299 -1.44 -1.97 21.86
CA LEU A 299 -2.49 -2.90 22.28
C LEU A 299 -2.36 -3.23 23.78
N ASN A 300 -1.12 -3.42 24.26
CA ASN A 300 -0.87 -3.77 25.65
C ASN A 300 -0.86 -2.53 26.56
N ASN A 301 -0.33 -1.41 26.07
CA ASN A 301 -0.23 -0.15 26.81
C ASN A 301 -0.70 1.01 25.93
N PRO A 302 -2.01 1.31 25.88
CA PRO A 302 -2.55 2.36 25.01
C PRO A 302 -1.98 3.76 25.25
N GLU A 303 -1.51 4.04 26.47
CA GLU A 303 -0.97 5.36 26.86
C GLU A 303 0.54 5.52 26.56
N ASP A 304 1.20 4.48 26.03
CA ASP A 304 2.61 4.56 25.66
C ASP A 304 2.85 5.53 24.49
N GLU A 305 4.04 6.13 24.46
CA GLU A 305 4.46 6.93 23.33
C GLU A 305 4.87 6.04 22.16
N LEU A 306 4.24 6.25 21.00
CA LEU A 306 4.66 5.62 19.75
C LEU A 306 4.86 6.70 18.68
N TYR A 307 6.02 6.66 18.02
CA TYR A 307 6.42 7.61 16.98
C TYR A 307 6.31 9.08 17.40
N GLY A 308 6.65 9.35 18.67
CA GLY A 308 6.69 10.71 19.22
C GLY A 308 5.31 11.31 19.51
N LEU A 309 4.26 10.49 19.63
CA LEU A 309 2.91 10.89 19.98
C LEU A 309 2.32 9.91 21.00
N ARG A 310 1.88 10.42 22.16
CA ARG A 310 0.98 9.71 23.09
C ARG A 310 -0.46 10.03 22.76
N ILE A 311 -1.38 9.14 23.11
CA ILE A 311 -2.80 9.46 22.92
C ILE A 311 -3.26 10.60 23.83
N SER A 312 -2.71 10.67 25.05
CA SER A 312 -2.91 11.77 25.99
C SER A 312 -2.42 13.14 25.52
N ASP A 313 -1.69 13.23 24.41
CA ASP A 313 -1.26 14.51 23.83
C ASP A 313 -2.39 15.22 23.06
N LEU A 314 -3.48 14.51 22.75
CA LEU A 314 -4.67 15.09 22.11
C LEU A 314 -5.68 15.54 23.17
N THR A 315 -6.46 16.57 22.86
CA THR A 315 -7.50 17.04 23.78
C THR A 315 -8.76 16.17 23.74
N ASP A 316 -9.63 16.29 24.74
CA ASP A 316 -10.92 15.59 24.77
C ASP A 316 -11.80 15.93 23.55
N GLU A 317 -11.77 17.17 23.08
CA GLU A 317 -12.50 17.59 21.88
C GLU A 317 -11.95 16.90 20.62
N GLU A 318 -10.63 16.73 20.54
CA GLU A 318 -9.96 16.06 19.42
C GLU A 318 -10.24 14.56 19.41
N HIS A 319 -10.24 13.93 20.58
CA HIS A 319 -10.71 12.56 20.75
C HIS A 319 -12.17 12.41 20.32
N ALA A 320 -13.05 13.27 20.83
CA ALA A 320 -14.46 13.23 20.52
C ALA A 320 -14.72 13.43 19.02
N TYR A 321 -13.96 14.32 18.36
CA TYR A 321 -14.04 14.48 16.90
C TYR A 321 -13.67 13.20 16.15
N PHE A 322 -12.54 12.58 16.51
CA PHE A 322 -12.09 11.37 15.84
C PHE A 322 -13.08 10.22 16.04
N LEU A 323 -13.53 9.99 17.28
CA LEU A 323 -14.49 8.94 17.62
C LEU A 323 -15.83 9.13 16.89
N ARG A 324 -16.33 10.37 16.76
CA ARG A 324 -17.51 10.65 15.94
C ARG A 324 -17.27 10.31 14.47
N SER A 325 -16.12 10.69 13.93
CA SER A 325 -15.75 10.42 12.53
C SER A 325 -15.63 8.91 12.24
N ALA A 326 -15.09 8.16 13.20
CA ALA A 326 -14.87 6.71 13.13
C ALA A 326 -16.03 5.88 13.69
N SER A 327 -17.16 6.48 14.04
CA SER A 327 -18.29 5.81 14.73
C SER A 327 -18.82 4.59 13.99
N GLU A 328 -18.99 4.66 12.66
CA GLU A 328 -19.43 3.52 11.84
C GLU A 328 -18.42 2.36 11.90
N LEU A 329 -17.12 2.66 11.79
CA LEU A 329 -16.05 1.67 11.88
C LEU A 329 -16.04 0.99 13.26
N ILE A 330 -16.16 1.79 14.32
CA ILE A 330 -16.22 1.29 15.70
C ILE A 330 -17.43 0.38 15.89
N GLY A 331 -18.60 0.78 15.35
CA GLY A 331 -19.81 -0.05 15.37
C GLY A 331 -19.61 -1.41 14.70
N LEU A 332 -18.98 -1.44 13.52
CA LEU A 332 -18.65 -2.70 12.81
C LEU A 332 -17.68 -3.59 13.58
N LEU A 333 -16.67 -3.00 14.23
CA LEU A 333 -15.75 -3.75 15.09
C LEU A 333 -16.48 -4.39 16.28
N GLN A 334 -17.47 -3.71 16.86
CA GLN A 334 -18.26 -4.20 17.98
C GLN A 334 -19.27 -5.28 17.57
N SER A 335 -19.98 -5.10 16.46
CA SER A 335 -20.97 -6.08 15.97
C SER A 335 -20.32 -7.34 15.38
N GLY A 336 -19.05 -7.24 14.95
CA GLY A 336 -18.41 -8.25 14.11
C GLY A 336 -18.72 -8.05 12.62
N PRO A 337 -17.82 -8.51 11.74
CA PRO A 337 -18.02 -8.51 10.29
C PRO A 337 -19.02 -9.59 9.85
#